data_AF-A0A1Y1N394-F1
#
_entry.id   AF-A0A1Y1N394-F1
#
_cell.length_a   1.000
_cell.length_b   1.000
_cell.length_c   1.000
_cell.angle_alpha   90.00
_cell.angle_beta   90.00
_cell.angle_gamma   90.00
#
_symmetry.space_group_name_H-M   'P 1'
#
loop_
_entity.id
_entity.type
_entity.pdbx_description
1 polymer ?
#
loop_
_entity_poly.entity_id
_entity_poly.type
_entity_poly.pdbx_seq_one_letter_code
_entity_poly.pdbx_strand_id
1 'polypeptide(L)'
;MRVTFLLLLTIFFIVVQKSLCDPLVLIEEGITEYFRTRTRPGYLENSIREALIRTSSKLGEDGMHCALCRIVTKIVIEYRRAGTNNEIIGDIGKDLCTLFADIGYVTCVGYIDLTIDTFVFIIDNKPDITPERFCAIRLQEYGCVDPNYVPWRIDLPPGRSPSLPRRPSGQTTSVLHLTDIHYDPLYQPESNADCEDVLCCEITSGIPKQAIHEAGFWGDYRPCDMPWQSFENLLSQVKNKHRIDSVYLTGDIISHQVWNTSKEYNQLYITQVLEKIQHTFGTTPVYPILGNHEAHPTDFYPPNSVEGDFSISWLLDYVAEEWSRWLPTSTLTTIRQGGFYTVLVKPGFRIIALNSNVCFTNNIWLVYDDVDPYNQLQWLSDTLLEAEKNQEAVHILSHIPPGDIECSQQWSHEFRRIIER
;
A
#
# COMPACT_ATOMS: atom_id res chain seq x y z
N MET A 1 -53.24 -2.70 34.00
CA MET A 1 -53.19 -3.79 32.99
C MET A 1 -53.14 -3.32 31.53
N ARG A 2 -53.89 -2.29 31.10
CA ARG A 2 -53.85 -1.81 29.69
C ARG A 2 -52.58 -1.03 29.30
N VAL A 3 -51.95 -0.31 30.23
CA VAL A 3 -50.73 0.49 29.94
C VAL A 3 -49.49 -0.39 29.78
N THR A 4 -49.37 -1.45 30.59
CA THR A 4 -48.25 -2.40 30.56
C THR A 4 -48.26 -3.26 29.28
N PHE A 5 -49.46 -3.58 28.77
CA PHE A 5 -49.62 -4.34 27.52
C PHE A 5 -49.28 -3.52 26.28
N LEU A 6 -49.60 -2.20 26.27
CA LEU A 6 -49.19 -1.29 25.20
C LEU A 6 -47.67 -1.08 25.17
N LEU A 7 -47.02 -0.97 26.34
CA LEU A 7 -45.57 -0.85 26.46
C LEU A 7 -44.83 -2.11 26.01
N LEU A 8 -45.36 -3.29 26.33
CA LEU A 8 -44.83 -4.56 25.85
C LEU A 8 -45.03 -4.73 24.34
N LEU A 9 -46.16 -4.27 23.78
CA LEU A 9 -46.41 -4.27 22.34
C LEU A 9 -45.52 -3.29 21.58
N THR A 10 -45.26 -2.09 22.10
CA THR A 10 -44.33 -1.14 21.48
C THR A 10 -42.88 -1.61 21.61
N ILE A 11 -42.46 -2.16 22.74
CA ILE A 11 -41.13 -2.77 22.89
C ILE A 11 -41.00 -3.97 21.94
N PHE A 12 -42.01 -4.83 21.84
CA PHE A 12 -42.00 -5.97 20.91
C PHE A 12 -42.03 -5.50 19.45
N PHE A 13 -42.77 -4.45 19.10
CA PHE A 13 -42.74 -3.86 17.75
C PHE A 13 -41.39 -3.22 17.42
N ILE A 14 -40.76 -2.51 18.37
CA ILE A 14 -39.42 -1.91 18.19
C ILE A 14 -38.36 -3.02 18.03
N VAL A 15 -38.44 -4.09 18.82
CA VAL A 15 -37.53 -5.24 18.73
C VAL A 15 -37.74 -6.02 17.43
N VAL A 16 -38.99 -6.23 17.01
CA VAL A 16 -39.33 -6.91 15.75
C VAL A 16 -38.97 -6.04 14.52
N GLN A 17 -39.20 -4.72 14.56
CA GLN A 17 -38.72 -3.80 13.51
C GLN A 17 -37.20 -3.80 13.42
N LYS A 18 -36.47 -3.75 14.54
CA LYS A 18 -35.01 -3.80 14.54
C LYS A 18 -34.47 -5.13 14.02
N SER A 19 -35.14 -6.25 14.28
CA SER A 19 -34.80 -7.55 13.69
C SER A 19 -35.13 -7.69 12.20
N LEU A 20 -35.89 -6.75 11.63
CA LEU A 20 -36.26 -6.67 10.20
C LEU A 20 -35.56 -5.53 9.47
N CYS A 21 -34.81 -4.67 10.16
CA CYS A 21 -34.07 -3.58 9.54
C CYS A 21 -32.85 -4.12 8.79
N ASP A 22 -32.59 -3.52 7.63
CA ASP A 22 -31.34 -3.74 6.89
C ASP A 22 -30.16 -3.29 7.78
N PRO A 23 -29.17 -4.16 8.05
CA PRO A 23 -28.01 -3.80 8.86
C PRO A 23 -27.28 -2.57 8.33
N LEU A 24 -27.30 -2.30 7.02
CA LEU A 24 -26.70 -1.09 6.45
C LEU A 24 -27.36 0.19 6.96
N VAL A 25 -28.69 0.22 7.11
CA VAL A 25 -29.43 1.36 7.65
C VAL A 25 -29.06 1.60 9.10
N LEU A 26 -28.99 0.54 9.91
CA LEU A 26 -28.60 0.63 11.32
C LEU A 26 -27.14 1.08 11.48
N ILE A 27 -26.26 0.73 10.56
CA ILE A 27 -24.86 1.18 10.54
C ILE A 27 -24.79 2.68 10.18
N GLU A 28 -25.48 3.13 9.13
CA GLU A 28 -25.53 4.56 8.76
C GLU A 28 -26.09 5.41 9.93
N GLU A 29 -27.21 4.98 10.53
CA GLU A 29 -27.80 5.64 11.70
C GLU A 29 -26.85 5.63 12.90
N GLY A 30 -26.22 4.49 13.19
CA GLY A 30 -25.35 4.34 14.34
C GLY A 30 -24.06 5.16 14.24
N ILE A 31 -23.43 5.21 13.07
CA ILE A 31 -22.24 6.03 12.84
C ILE A 31 -22.62 7.52 12.87
N THR A 32 -23.73 7.91 12.25
CA THR A 32 -24.23 9.30 12.29
C THR A 32 -24.56 9.73 13.73
N GLU A 33 -25.22 8.87 14.51
CA GLU A 33 -25.50 9.09 15.92
C GLU A 33 -24.18 9.28 16.68
N TYR A 34 -23.18 8.44 16.42
CA TYR A 34 -21.88 8.53 17.08
C TYR A 34 -21.18 9.85 16.78
N PHE A 35 -21.14 10.28 15.51
CA PHE A 35 -20.61 11.59 15.14
C PHE A 35 -21.41 12.77 15.75
N ARG A 36 -22.67 12.59 16.11
CA ARG A 36 -23.48 13.64 16.75
C ARG A 36 -23.33 13.66 18.28
N THR A 37 -23.33 12.50 18.92
CA THR A 37 -23.42 12.36 20.39
C THR A 37 -22.06 12.12 21.05
N ARG A 38 -21.02 11.80 20.26
CA ARG A 38 -19.71 11.32 20.74
C ARG A 38 -19.80 10.07 21.60
N THR A 39 -20.91 9.35 21.53
CA THR A 39 -21.13 8.11 22.27
C THR A 39 -21.52 7.02 21.30
N ARG A 40 -20.74 5.94 21.26
CA ARG A 40 -20.99 4.79 20.40
C ARG A 40 -22.33 4.15 20.77
N PRO A 41 -23.29 4.04 19.84
CA PRO A 41 -24.55 3.37 20.13
C PRO A 41 -24.34 1.88 20.39
N GLY A 42 -24.94 1.34 21.45
CA GLY A 42 -24.72 -0.06 21.85
C GLY A 42 -25.18 -1.13 20.84
N TYR A 43 -25.95 -0.75 19.82
CA TYR A 43 -26.39 -1.65 18.74
C TYR A 43 -25.44 -1.66 17.53
N LEU A 44 -24.51 -0.70 17.43
CA LEU A 44 -23.68 -0.51 16.24
C LEU A 44 -22.76 -1.71 16.00
N GLU A 45 -22.09 -2.19 17.04
CA GLU A 45 -21.17 -3.35 16.98
C GLU A 45 -21.88 -4.62 16.45
N ASN A 46 -23.08 -4.92 16.97
CA ASN A 46 -23.85 -6.06 16.48
C ASN A 46 -24.31 -5.87 15.03
N SER A 47 -24.67 -4.64 14.63
CA SER A 47 -25.10 -4.34 13.25
C SER A 47 -23.95 -4.53 12.27
N ILE A 48 -22.75 -4.06 12.62
CA ILE A 48 -21.52 -4.27 11.85
C ILE A 48 -21.22 -5.76 11.73
N ARG A 49 -21.22 -6.49 12.84
CA ARG A 49 -20.98 -7.94 12.85
C ARG A 49 -21.98 -8.69 11.98
N GLU A 50 -23.27 -8.34 12.02
CA GLU A 50 -24.28 -8.94 11.14
C GLU A 50 -24.02 -8.63 9.65
N ALA A 51 -23.62 -7.39 9.32
CA ALA A 51 -23.25 -7.02 7.95
C ALA A 51 -22.03 -7.80 7.45
N LEU A 52 -20.99 -7.94 8.27
CA LEU A 52 -19.79 -8.71 7.96
C LEU A 52 -20.05 -10.22 7.86
N ILE A 53 -21.01 -10.77 8.62
CA ILE A 53 -21.42 -12.17 8.42
C ILE A 53 -22.09 -12.34 7.04
N ARG A 54 -22.92 -11.37 6.63
CA ARG A 54 -23.60 -11.41 5.33
C ARG A 54 -22.63 -11.27 4.15
N THR A 55 -21.48 -10.60 4.31
CA THR A 55 -20.45 -10.52 3.25
C THR A 55 -19.83 -11.88 2.94
N SER A 56 -19.70 -12.77 3.93
CA SER A 56 -19.16 -14.13 3.74
C SER A 56 -20.07 -15.06 2.93
N SER A 57 -21.36 -14.72 2.78
CA SER A 57 -22.30 -15.46 1.95
C SER A 57 -22.27 -14.94 0.52
N LYS A 58 -21.73 -15.73 -0.42
CA LYS A 58 -21.64 -15.43 -1.86
C LYS A 58 -22.99 -15.09 -2.49
N LEU A 59 -23.39 -13.82 -2.46
CA LEU A 59 -24.50 -13.29 -3.25
C LEU A 59 -24.18 -11.85 -3.67
N GLY A 60 -23.76 -11.70 -4.92
CA GLY A 60 -23.86 -10.47 -5.69
C GLY A 60 -22.68 -9.51 -5.57
N GLU A 61 -21.88 -9.47 -6.64
CA GLU A 61 -20.96 -8.40 -7.02
C GLU A 61 -21.58 -7.01 -6.72
N ASP A 62 -20.80 -6.08 -6.15
CA ASP A 62 -21.15 -4.77 -5.54
C ASP A 62 -21.72 -4.74 -4.09
N GLY A 63 -22.10 -5.86 -3.48
CA GLY A 63 -23.12 -5.90 -2.42
C GLY A 63 -22.89 -5.10 -1.12
N MET A 64 -21.90 -5.47 -0.29
CA MET A 64 -21.85 -5.02 1.13
C MET A 64 -20.55 -4.29 1.50
N HIS A 65 -19.37 -4.75 1.09
CA HIS A 65 -18.11 -4.03 1.34
C HIS A 65 -18.13 -2.63 0.70
N CYS A 66 -18.57 -2.53 -0.55
CA CYS A 66 -18.73 -1.26 -1.25
C CYS A 66 -19.78 -0.37 -0.56
N ALA A 67 -20.91 -0.94 -0.13
CA ALA A 67 -21.97 -0.18 0.55
C ALA A 67 -21.49 0.37 1.91
N LEU A 68 -20.82 -0.45 2.73
CA LEU A 68 -20.24 -0.02 4.00
C LEU A 68 -19.19 1.07 3.80
N CYS A 69 -18.27 0.90 2.84
CA CYS A 69 -17.30 1.92 2.51
C CYS A 69 -17.98 3.23 2.10
N ARG A 70 -18.97 3.17 1.19
CA ARG A 70 -19.68 4.37 0.72
C ARG A 70 -20.39 5.08 1.88
N ILE A 71 -21.03 4.34 2.80
CA ILE A 71 -21.68 4.90 4.00
C ILE A 71 -20.67 5.60 4.90
N VAL A 72 -19.59 4.91 5.29
CA VAL A 72 -18.58 5.46 6.19
C VAL A 72 -17.92 6.69 5.56
N THR A 73 -17.46 6.58 4.32
CA THR A 73 -16.80 7.67 3.60
C THR A 73 -17.73 8.87 3.41
N LYS A 74 -19.01 8.64 3.07
CA LYS A 74 -20.01 9.70 2.97
C LYS A 74 -20.16 10.46 4.28
N ILE A 75 -20.36 9.76 5.39
CA ILE A 75 -20.52 10.38 6.71
C ILE A 75 -19.27 11.18 7.08
N VAL A 76 -18.07 10.61 6.90
CA VAL A 76 -16.81 11.30 7.21
C VAL A 76 -16.66 12.58 6.37
N ILE A 77 -16.92 12.52 5.06
CA ILE A 77 -16.87 13.69 4.17
C ILE A 77 -17.88 14.76 4.61
N GLU A 78 -19.13 14.38 4.87
CA GLU A 78 -20.20 15.30 5.28
C GLU A 78 -19.88 16.00 6.61
N TYR A 79 -19.46 15.23 7.62
CA TYR A 79 -19.12 15.78 8.93
C TYR A 79 -17.85 16.62 8.90
N ARG A 80 -16.83 16.24 8.12
CA ARG A 80 -15.64 17.08 7.92
C ARG A 80 -16.02 18.41 7.30
N ARG A 81 -16.79 18.39 6.21
CA ARG A 81 -17.26 19.61 5.52
C ARG A 81 -18.19 20.47 6.37
N ALA A 82 -18.88 19.88 7.34
CA ALA A 82 -19.67 20.59 8.34
C ALA A 82 -18.83 21.23 9.48
N GLY A 83 -17.51 21.09 9.45
CA GLY A 83 -16.58 21.72 10.40
C GLY A 83 -16.12 20.81 11.54
N THR A 84 -16.29 19.49 11.44
CA THR A 84 -15.75 18.55 12.43
C THR A 84 -14.22 18.54 12.37
N ASN A 85 -13.57 18.70 13.52
CA ASN A 85 -12.10 18.74 13.60
C ASN A 85 -11.47 17.34 13.47
N ASN A 86 -10.15 17.31 13.25
CA ASN A 86 -9.39 16.08 12.97
C ASN A 86 -9.39 15.13 14.17
N GLU A 87 -9.24 15.66 15.39
CA GLU A 87 -9.23 14.90 16.64
C GLU A 87 -10.48 14.01 16.75
N ILE A 88 -11.65 14.60 16.52
CA ILE A 88 -12.92 13.89 16.58
C ILE A 88 -13.05 12.82 15.48
N ILE A 89 -12.64 13.14 14.25
CA ILE A 89 -12.72 12.18 13.14
C ILE A 89 -11.75 11.02 13.42
N GLY A 90 -10.56 11.33 13.94
CA GLY A 90 -9.55 10.37 14.37
C GLY A 90 -10.08 9.44 15.46
N ASP A 91 -10.64 9.98 16.55
CA ASP A 91 -11.18 9.17 17.66
C ASP A 91 -12.28 8.22 17.20
N ILE A 92 -13.23 8.70 16.39
CA ILE A 92 -14.27 7.83 15.83
C ILE A 92 -13.65 6.83 14.84
N GLY A 93 -12.66 7.25 14.03
CA GLY A 93 -11.94 6.39 13.11
C GLY A 93 -11.23 5.23 13.80
N LYS A 94 -10.60 5.47 14.96
CA LYS A 94 -9.98 4.43 15.80
C LYS A 94 -11.01 3.39 16.24
N ASP A 95 -12.12 3.86 16.80
CA ASP A 95 -13.21 2.99 17.23
C ASP A 95 -13.78 2.18 16.06
N LEU A 96 -14.05 2.81 14.92
CA LEU A 96 -14.55 2.11 13.74
C LEU A 96 -13.53 1.11 13.19
N CYS A 97 -12.24 1.44 13.18
CA CYS A 97 -11.18 0.51 12.78
C CYS A 97 -11.24 -0.77 13.63
N THR A 98 -11.33 -0.63 14.96
CA THR A 98 -11.40 -1.80 15.86
C THR A 98 -12.67 -2.64 15.65
N LEU A 99 -13.73 -2.06 15.13
CA LEU A 99 -14.99 -2.75 14.83
C LEU A 99 -15.01 -3.43 13.45
N PHE A 100 -14.27 -2.88 12.48
CA PHE A 100 -14.32 -3.33 11.09
C PHE A 100 -13.11 -4.19 10.65
N ALA A 101 -11.90 -3.89 11.15
CA ALA A 101 -10.67 -4.34 10.49
C ALA A 101 -10.04 -5.61 11.11
N ASP A 102 -10.38 -5.99 12.34
CA ASP A 102 -9.79 -7.16 13.04
C ASP A 102 -8.24 -7.23 12.95
N ILE A 103 -7.58 -6.08 13.07
CA ILE A 103 -6.10 -5.92 12.94
C ILE A 103 -5.40 -5.60 14.27
N GLY A 104 -6.11 -5.75 15.39
CA GLY A 104 -5.60 -5.38 16.71
C GLY A 104 -5.81 -3.89 17.07
N TYR A 105 -5.97 -3.62 18.37
CA TYR A 105 -6.22 -2.27 18.88
C TYR A 105 -5.03 -1.33 18.66
N VAL A 106 -3.80 -1.83 18.88
CA VAL A 106 -2.57 -1.02 18.77
C VAL A 106 -2.37 -0.59 17.32
N THR A 107 -2.50 -1.52 16.38
CA THR A 107 -2.44 -1.23 14.94
C THR A 107 -3.47 -0.17 14.54
N CYS A 108 -4.74 -0.35 14.92
CA CYS A 108 -5.81 0.59 14.57
C CYS A 108 -5.54 2.00 15.09
N VAL A 109 -5.14 2.13 16.35
CA VAL A 109 -4.89 3.45 16.95
C VAL A 109 -3.70 4.14 16.29
N GLY A 110 -2.56 3.45 16.20
CA GLY A 110 -1.35 4.03 15.61
C GLY A 110 -1.51 4.36 14.13
N TYR A 111 -2.15 3.48 13.35
CA TYR A 111 -2.39 3.74 11.93
C TYR A 111 -3.30 4.96 11.72
N ILE A 112 -4.38 5.10 12.48
CA ILE A 112 -5.25 6.28 12.37
C ILE A 112 -4.52 7.55 12.80
N ASP A 113 -3.73 7.50 13.89
CA ASP A 113 -2.95 8.66 14.35
C ASP A 113 -1.93 9.12 13.29
N LEU A 114 -1.31 8.20 12.56
CA LEU A 114 -0.36 8.53 11.49
C LEU A 114 -1.03 9.07 10.22
N THR A 115 -2.27 8.69 9.94
CA THR A 115 -2.89 8.92 8.62
C THR A 115 -4.03 9.93 8.60
N ILE A 116 -4.64 10.25 9.75
CA ILE A 116 -5.85 11.08 9.84
C ILE A 116 -5.69 12.44 9.17
N ASP A 117 -4.54 13.09 9.33
CA ASP A 117 -4.29 14.40 8.75
C ASP A 117 -4.23 14.35 7.21
N THR A 118 -3.74 13.25 6.64
CA THR A 118 -3.74 13.06 5.17
C THR A 118 -5.17 12.86 4.65
N PHE A 119 -5.97 12.03 5.31
CA PHE A 119 -7.38 11.83 4.92
C PHE A 119 -8.16 13.14 4.96
N VAL A 120 -7.98 13.91 6.04
CA VAL A 120 -8.61 15.23 6.18
C VAL A 120 -8.12 16.20 5.10
N PHE A 121 -6.81 16.24 4.85
CA PHE A 121 -6.24 17.09 3.80
C PHE A 121 -6.88 16.82 2.44
N ILE A 122 -7.04 15.54 2.08
CA ILE A 122 -7.69 15.14 0.82
C ILE A 122 -9.13 15.65 0.77
N ILE A 123 -9.92 15.46 1.84
CA ILE A 123 -11.33 15.91 1.88
C ILE A 123 -11.44 17.43 1.72
N ASP A 124 -10.53 18.18 2.35
CA ASP A 124 -10.55 19.64 2.35
C ASP A 124 -10.09 20.24 1.01
N ASN A 125 -9.13 19.60 0.34
CA ASN A 125 -8.49 20.13 -0.88
C ASN A 125 -9.02 19.50 -2.17
N LYS A 126 -9.83 18.44 -2.09
CA LYS A 126 -10.48 17.79 -3.23
C LYS A 126 -12.02 17.90 -3.10
N PRO A 127 -12.62 19.06 -3.43
CA PRO A 127 -14.06 19.30 -3.21
C PRO A 127 -14.97 18.38 -4.03
N ASP A 128 -14.48 17.81 -5.12
CA ASP A 128 -15.15 16.86 -5.99
C ASP A 128 -14.96 15.38 -5.57
N ILE A 129 -14.26 15.10 -4.47
CA ILE A 129 -14.17 13.73 -3.93
C ILE A 129 -15.56 13.19 -3.59
N THR A 130 -15.84 11.97 -4.03
CA THR A 130 -17.08 11.24 -3.76
C THR A 130 -16.78 9.94 -3.02
N PRO A 131 -17.75 9.42 -2.23
CA PRO A 131 -17.65 8.08 -1.64
C PRO A 131 -17.45 7.01 -2.71
N GLU A 132 -18.10 7.13 -3.86
CA GLU A 132 -17.96 6.18 -4.98
C GLU A 132 -16.52 6.13 -5.49
N ARG A 133 -15.88 7.28 -5.73
CA ARG A 133 -14.48 7.36 -6.17
C ARG A 133 -13.52 6.75 -5.15
N PHE A 134 -13.67 7.16 -3.89
CA PHE A 134 -12.83 6.64 -2.80
C PHE A 134 -12.90 5.12 -2.72
N CYS A 135 -14.13 4.57 -2.69
CA CYS A 135 -14.35 3.14 -2.54
C CYS A 135 -14.00 2.35 -3.78
N ALA A 136 -14.16 2.91 -4.99
CA ALA A 136 -13.75 2.26 -6.22
C ALA A 136 -12.25 2.03 -6.28
N ILE A 137 -11.46 2.99 -5.80
CA ILE A 137 -10.00 2.87 -5.73
C ILE A 137 -9.60 1.94 -4.57
N ARG A 138 -10.05 2.23 -3.35
CA ARG A 138 -9.59 1.50 -2.15
C ARG A 138 -10.04 0.05 -2.10
N LEU A 139 -11.24 -0.22 -2.61
CA LEU A 139 -11.85 -1.55 -2.59
C LEU A 139 -12.03 -2.10 -4.00
N GLN A 140 -11.10 -1.77 -4.91
CA GLN A 140 -11.09 -2.28 -6.28
C GLN A 140 -11.15 -3.82 -6.31
N GLU A 141 -10.46 -4.49 -5.39
CA GLU A 141 -10.46 -5.96 -5.26
C GLU A 141 -11.85 -6.55 -4.95
N TYR A 142 -12.73 -5.76 -4.31
CA TYR A 142 -14.12 -6.14 -4.03
C TYR A 142 -15.07 -5.78 -5.18
N GLY A 143 -14.54 -5.26 -6.29
CA GLY A 143 -15.31 -4.89 -7.47
C GLY A 143 -16.08 -3.57 -7.33
N CYS A 144 -15.71 -2.71 -6.37
CA CYS A 144 -16.37 -1.42 -6.23
C CYS A 144 -16.10 -0.52 -7.44
N VAL A 145 -17.14 0.13 -7.95
CA VAL A 145 -17.05 1.01 -9.13
C VAL A 145 -17.40 2.47 -8.82
N ASP A 146 -16.74 3.38 -9.52
CA ASP A 146 -17.13 4.79 -9.65
C ASP A 146 -17.86 4.96 -10.98
N PRO A 147 -19.19 5.18 -10.95
CA PRO A 147 -19.99 5.30 -12.17
C PRO A 147 -19.65 6.57 -12.99
N ASN A 148 -18.96 7.55 -12.39
CA ASN A 148 -18.57 8.79 -13.04
C ASN A 148 -17.09 8.79 -13.46
N TYR A 149 -16.39 7.66 -13.33
CA TYR A 149 -14.99 7.57 -13.73
C TYR A 149 -14.81 7.83 -15.22
N VAL A 150 -13.84 8.68 -15.55
CA VAL A 150 -13.44 8.98 -16.93
C VAL A 150 -12.04 8.40 -17.17
N PRO A 151 -11.91 7.34 -17.98
CA PRO A 151 -10.60 6.77 -18.30
C PRO A 151 -9.70 7.80 -19.00
N TRP A 152 -8.47 7.94 -18.51
CA TRP A 152 -7.41 8.71 -19.15
C TRP A 152 -6.57 7.83 -20.07
N ARG A 153 -5.83 8.44 -21.00
CA ARG A 153 -4.97 7.71 -21.94
C ARG A 153 -3.63 8.39 -22.10
N ILE A 154 -2.58 7.58 -22.25
CA ILE A 154 -1.28 8.06 -22.70
C ILE A 154 -1.19 8.06 -24.23
N ASP A 155 -0.27 8.88 -24.74
CA ASP A 155 0.06 8.94 -26.15
C ASP A 155 1.11 7.87 -26.49
N LEU A 156 0.71 6.92 -27.34
CA LEU A 156 1.60 5.88 -27.84
C LEU A 156 2.17 6.24 -29.21
N PRO A 157 3.48 6.07 -29.43
CA PRO A 157 4.08 6.34 -30.73
C PRO A 157 3.58 5.36 -31.79
N PRO A 158 3.42 5.80 -33.05
CA PRO A 158 3.09 4.88 -34.14
C PRO A 158 4.23 3.89 -34.38
N GLY A 159 3.92 2.70 -34.89
CA GLY A 159 4.93 1.73 -35.34
C GLY A 159 4.57 0.29 -34.98
N ARG A 160 5.46 -0.63 -35.36
CA ARG A 160 5.42 -2.05 -34.98
C ARG A 160 6.78 -2.40 -34.40
N SER A 161 6.80 -3.22 -33.36
CA SER A 161 8.02 -3.63 -32.69
C SER A 161 8.98 -4.33 -33.69
N PRO A 162 10.27 -3.97 -33.71
CA PRO A 162 11.25 -4.58 -34.60
C PRO A 162 11.43 -6.08 -34.27
N SER A 163 11.76 -6.88 -35.28
CA SER A 163 12.00 -8.32 -35.08
C SER A 163 13.24 -8.54 -34.20
N LEU A 164 13.07 -9.25 -33.08
CA LEU A 164 14.17 -9.59 -32.17
C LEU A 164 15.28 -10.42 -32.88
N PRO A 165 16.57 -10.16 -32.60
CA PRO A 165 17.66 -11.02 -33.06
C PRO A 165 17.50 -12.44 -32.50
N ARG A 166 17.40 -13.44 -33.39
CA ARG A 166 17.10 -14.84 -33.03
C ARG A 166 18.23 -15.61 -32.34
N ARG A 167 19.45 -15.08 -32.24
CA ARG A 167 20.61 -15.83 -31.75
C ARG A 167 21.15 -15.28 -30.44
N PRO A 168 21.03 -16.05 -29.33
CA PRO A 168 21.78 -15.76 -28.11
C PRO A 168 23.28 -15.71 -28.43
N SER A 169 24.00 -14.79 -27.80
CA SER A 169 25.47 -14.68 -27.93
C SER A 169 26.23 -15.85 -27.30
N GLY A 170 25.54 -16.73 -26.56
CA GLY A 170 26.12 -17.81 -25.76
C GLY A 170 26.70 -17.37 -24.42
N GLN A 171 26.73 -16.05 -24.14
CA GLN A 171 27.11 -15.51 -22.83
C GLN A 171 25.90 -15.39 -21.92
N THR A 172 26.02 -15.89 -20.69
CA THR A 172 25.01 -15.76 -19.64
C THR A 172 25.42 -14.68 -18.65
N THR A 173 24.45 -13.92 -18.15
CA THR A 173 24.63 -12.95 -17.06
C THR A 173 23.78 -13.42 -15.88
N SER A 174 24.38 -13.48 -14.69
CA SER A 174 23.67 -13.87 -13.47
C SER A 174 23.17 -12.64 -12.74
N VAL A 175 21.86 -12.54 -12.59
CA VAL A 175 21.20 -11.45 -11.84
C VAL A 175 20.64 -12.02 -10.54
N LEU A 176 21.02 -11.46 -9.41
CA LEU A 176 20.35 -11.71 -8.13
C LEU A 176 19.14 -10.79 -8.03
N HIS A 177 17.96 -11.33 -7.73
CA HIS A 177 16.77 -10.54 -7.45
C HIS A 177 16.44 -10.66 -5.96
N LEU A 178 16.56 -9.55 -5.24
CA LEU A 178 16.13 -9.40 -3.84
C LEU A 178 14.86 -8.53 -3.82
N THR A 179 13.89 -8.93 -3.02
CA THR A 179 12.59 -8.25 -2.88
C THR A 179 12.01 -8.59 -1.51
N ASP A 180 11.15 -7.72 -0.98
CA ASP A 180 10.34 -7.99 0.21
C ASP A 180 11.19 -8.47 1.38
N ILE A 181 12.25 -7.71 1.67
CA ILE A 181 13.20 -8.00 2.75
C ILE A 181 12.47 -7.87 4.09
N HIS A 182 11.62 -6.84 4.24
CA HIS A 182 10.91 -6.51 5.47
C HIS A 182 11.74 -6.79 6.72
N TYR A 183 12.85 -6.05 6.83
CA TYR A 183 13.71 -6.19 7.98
C TYR A 183 13.00 -5.66 9.22
N ASP A 184 12.77 -6.55 10.17
CA ASP A 184 12.23 -6.19 11.48
C ASP A 184 13.37 -6.04 12.51
N PRO A 185 13.66 -4.80 12.94
CA PRO A 185 14.69 -4.53 13.94
C PRO A 185 14.27 -4.90 15.36
N LEU A 186 12.98 -5.17 15.60
CA LEU A 186 12.44 -5.58 16.89
C LEU A 186 12.24 -7.09 17.00
N TYR A 187 12.44 -7.85 15.91
CA TYR A 187 12.34 -9.29 15.92
C TYR A 187 13.22 -9.88 17.01
N GLN A 188 12.61 -10.65 17.92
CA GLN A 188 13.30 -11.32 19.00
C GLN A 188 12.93 -12.81 19.00
N PRO A 189 13.90 -13.74 18.85
CA PRO A 189 13.65 -15.15 19.07
C PRO A 189 13.02 -15.41 20.44
N GLU A 190 12.15 -16.41 20.53
CA GLU A 190 11.41 -16.78 21.75
C GLU A 190 10.34 -15.77 22.19
N SER A 191 10.16 -14.65 21.48
CA SER A 191 9.03 -13.74 21.69
C SER A 191 7.70 -14.38 21.26
N ASN A 192 6.58 -13.71 21.59
CA ASN A 192 5.28 -14.19 21.18
C ASN A 192 5.04 -13.97 19.68
N ALA A 193 4.92 -15.07 18.96
CA ALA A 193 4.61 -15.08 17.53
C ALA A 193 3.12 -15.38 17.24
N ASP A 194 2.28 -15.48 18.27
CA ASP A 194 0.82 -15.63 18.20
C ASP A 194 0.16 -14.46 18.97
N CYS A 195 0.23 -13.26 18.40
CA CYS A 195 -0.32 -12.03 18.94
C CYS A 195 -1.60 -11.59 18.18
N GLU A 196 -2.29 -10.56 18.66
CA GLU A 196 -3.54 -10.05 18.06
C GLU A 196 -3.29 -8.93 17.02
N ASP A 197 -2.04 -8.48 16.86
CA ASP A 197 -1.65 -7.43 15.94
C ASP A 197 -1.18 -8.01 14.59
N VAL A 198 -1.04 -7.15 13.58
CA VAL A 198 -0.68 -7.58 12.21
C VAL A 198 0.78 -7.98 12.05
N LEU A 199 1.64 -7.65 13.03
CA LEU A 199 3.02 -8.10 13.10
C LEU A 199 3.35 -8.52 14.55
N CYS A 200 3.84 -9.74 14.68
CA CYS A 200 4.26 -10.39 15.92
C CYS A 200 5.78 -10.67 15.87
N CYS A 201 6.28 -11.54 16.75
CA CYS A 201 7.70 -11.88 16.90
C CYS A 201 8.60 -10.74 17.40
N GLU A 202 8.03 -9.60 17.76
CA GLU A 202 8.77 -8.48 18.31
C GLU A 202 8.94 -8.65 19.83
N ILE A 203 9.95 -7.97 20.39
CA ILE A 203 10.10 -7.83 21.86
C ILE A 203 8.83 -7.27 22.54
N THR A 204 8.00 -6.56 21.80
CA THR A 204 6.75 -5.91 22.20
C THR A 204 5.51 -6.80 22.07
N SER A 205 5.58 -7.96 21.40
CA SER A 205 4.42 -8.82 21.09
C SER A 205 3.85 -9.60 22.29
N GLY A 206 4.37 -9.34 23.50
CA GLY A 206 3.95 -9.98 24.74
C GLY A 206 4.63 -11.32 25.01
N ILE A 207 4.14 -12.03 26.04
CA ILE A 207 4.71 -13.32 26.47
C ILE A 207 3.94 -14.46 25.78
N PRO A 208 4.62 -15.42 25.13
CA PRO A 208 3.96 -16.55 24.49
C PRO A 208 3.21 -17.39 25.54
N LYS A 209 1.95 -17.73 25.25
CA LYS A 209 1.11 -18.52 26.16
C LYS A 209 1.61 -19.96 26.32
N GLN A 210 2.31 -20.48 25.32
CA GLN A 210 2.87 -21.83 25.26
C GLN A 210 4.19 -21.78 24.47
N ALA A 211 5.09 -22.73 24.72
CA ALA A 211 6.37 -22.79 24.00
C ALA A 211 6.21 -22.97 22.47
N ILE A 212 5.10 -23.58 22.03
CA ILE A 212 4.79 -23.68 20.58
C ILE A 212 4.47 -22.31 19.96
N HIS A 213 4.21 -21.28 20.78
CA HIS A 213 3.96 -19.92 20.31
C HIS A 213 5.21 -19.04 20.30
N GLU A 214 6.38 -19.57 20.67
CA GLU A 214 7.65 -18.85 20.64
C GLU A 214 8.13 -18.63 19.20
N ALA A 215 8.66 -17.45 18.91
CA ALA A 215 9.26 -17.11 17.62
C ALA A 215 10.55 -17.90 17.37
N GLY A 216 10.73 -18.42 16.16
CA GLY A 216 11.96 -19.12 15.77
C GLY A 216 13.19 -18.22 15.69
N PHE A 217 14.40 -18.80 15.72
CA PHE A 217 15.65 -18.03 15.59
C PHE A 217 15.86 -17.43 14.19
N TRP A 218 15.43 -18.12 13.14
CA TRP A 218 15.64 -17.70 11.74
C TRP A 218 14.41 -17.00 11.12
N GLY A 219 13.36 -16.76 11.91
CA GLY A 219 12.04 -16.38 11.42
C GLY A 219 10.97 -17.34 11.94
N ASP A 220 9.73 -17.03 11.61
CA ASP A 220 8.54 -17.79 11.99
C ASP A 220 7.55 -17.88 10.82
N TYR A 221 6.60 -18.82 10.87
CA TYR A 221 5.57 -18.99 9.84
C TYR A 221 4.26 -18.24 10.13
N ARG A 222 4.21 -17.52 11.27
CA ARG A 222 3.09 -16.67 11.69
C ARG A 222 3.33 -15.22 11.22
N PRO A 223 2.51 -14.20 11.56
CA PRO A 223 2.66 -12.88 10.96
C PRO A 223 3.88 -12.18 11.56
N CYS A 224 5.06 -12.50 11.04
CA CYS A 224 6.34 -12.05 11.52
C CYS A 224 7.24 -11.72 10.33
N ASP A 225 8.05 -10.68 10.50
CA ASP A 225 8.99 -10.21 9.48
C ASP A 225 10.39 -10.79 9.69
N MET A 226 11.31 -10.45 8.79
CA MET A 226 12.62 -11.10 8.73
C MET A 226 13.57 -10.54 9.81
N PRO A 227 14.16 -11.40 10.67
CA PRO A 227 15.21 -10.95 11.55
C PRO A 227 16.54 -10.72 10.83
N TRP A 228 17.37 -9.84 11.40
CA TRP A 228 18.68 -9.48 10.84
C TRP A 228 19.56 -10.70 10.52
N GLN A 229 19.67 -11.68 11.43
CA GLN A 229 20.52 -12.85 11.24
C GLN A 229 20.13 -13.66 9.98
N SER A 230 18.85 -13.71 9.62
CA SER A 230 18.38 -14.41 8.42
C SER A 230 18.79 -13.69 7.16
N PHE A 231 18.66 -12.36 7.14
CA PHE A 231 19.14 -11.53 6.05
C PHE A 231 20.65 -11.65 5.85
N GLU A 232 21.43 -11.61 6.94
CA GLU A 232 22.88 -11.81 6.86
C GLU A 232 23.26 -13.20 6.35
N ASN A 233 22.54 -14.24 6.79
CA ASN A 233 22.78 -15.61 6.34
C ASN A 233 22.48 -15.75 4.85
N LEU A 234 21.34 -15.24 4.38
CA LEU A 234 20.96 -15.22 2.97
C LEU A 234 22.07 -14.62 2.11
N LEU A 235 22.51 -13.41 2.45
CA LEU A 235 23.54 -12.69 1.71
C LEU A 235 24.88 -13.44 1.70
N SER A 236 25.28 -14.01 2.84
CA SER A 236 26.48 -14.83 2.95
C SER A 236 26.41 -16.09 2.08
N GLN A 237 25.28 -16.80 2.10
CA GLN A 237 25.08 -18.01 1.30
C GLN A 237 25.14 -17.70 -0.20
N VAL A 238 24.47 -16.64 -0.65
CA VAL A 238 24.48 -16.22 -2.05
C VAL A 238 25.90 -15.87 -2.50
N LYS A 239 26.59 -15.01 -1.75
CA LYS A 239 27.98 -14.60 -2.04
C LYS A 239 28.94 -15.79 -2.16
N ASN A 240 28.78 -16.80 -1.32
CA ASN A 240 29.68 -17.95 -1.28
C ASN A 240 29.38 -19.02 -2.34
N LYS A 241 28.15 -19.08 -2.85
CA LYS A 241 27.70 -20.13 -3.78
C LYS A 241 27.58 -19.66 -5.23
N HIS A 242 27.40 -18.35 -5.44
CA HIS A 242 27.06 -17.81 -6.75
C HIS A 242 27.96 -16.63 -7.10
N ARG A 243 28.35 -16.55 -8.37
CA ARG A 243 28.87 -15.32 -8.96
C ARG A 243 27.68 -14.51 -9.46
N ILE A 244 27.55 -13.29 -8.94
CA ILE A 244 26.49 -12.34 -9.28
C ILE A 244 27.09 -11.21 -10.11
N ASP A 245 26.52 -10.90 -11.26
CA ASP A 245 26.98 -9.82 -12.13
C ASP A 245 26.20 -8.51 -11.87
N SER A 246 24.96 -8.61 -11.36
CA SER A 246 24.16 -7.47 -10.89
C SER A 246 23.07 -7.90 -9.90
N VAL A 247 22.56 -6.95 -9.11
CA VAL A 247 21.45 -7.14 -8.19
C VAL A 247 20.26 -6.28 -8.61
N TYR A 248 19.06 -6.87 -8.68
CA TYR A 248 17.80 -6.13 -8.67
C TYR A 248 17.27 -6.13 -7.24
N LEU A 249 16.95 -4.95 -6.71
CA LEU A 249 16.39 -4.79 -5.38
C LEU A 249 15.02 -4.14 -5.52
N THR A 250 13.94 -4.94 -5.46
CA THR A 250 12.59 -4.46 -5.78
C THR A 250 11.77 -4.03 -4.58
N GLY A 251 12.37 -3.24 -3.69
CA GLY A 251 11.65 -2.55 -2.61
C GLY A 251 11.34 -3.41 -1.39
N ASP A 252 10.52 -2.83 -0.51
CA ASP A 252 9.99 -3.41 0.72
C ASP A 252 11.09 -3.89 1.67
N ILE A 253 11.87 -2.91 2.12
CA ILE A 253 12.91 -3.04 3.13
C ILE A 253 12.31 -2.91 4.54
N ILE A 254 11.34 -2.03 4.71
CA ILE A 254 10.75 -1.69 6.02
C ILE A 254 9.71 -2.74 6.43
N SER A 255 9.69 -3.09 7.72
CA SER A 255 8.73 -4.06 8.28
C SER A 255 7.27 -3.59 8.18
N HIS A 256 6.36 -4.51 8.45
CA HIS A 256 4.92 -4.32 8.53
C HIS A 256 4.47 -3.61 9.82
N GLN A 257 5.37 -2.90 10.53
CA GLN A 257 5.06 -2.08 11.70
C GLN A 257 4.37 -0.75 11.30
N VAL A 258 3.37 -0.82 10.41
CA VAL A 258 2.72 0.32 9.74
C VAL A 258 2.08 1.34 10.68
N TRP A 259 1.85 0.98 11.94
CA TRP A 259 1.29 1.83 12.98
C TRP A 259 2.32 2.62 13.78
N ASN A 260 3.63 2.34 13.59
CA ASN A 260 4.70 2.90 14.40
C ASN A 260 6.00 3.12 13.60
N THR A 261 5.90 3.65 12.38
CA THR A 261 7.05 4.11 11.60
C THR A 261 7.29 5.61 11.75
N SER A 262 8.44 6.11 11.27
CA SER A 262 8.72 7.53 11.08
C SER A 262 9.65 7.71 9.88
N LYS A 263 9.82 8.95 9.40
CA LYS A 263 10.78 9.26 8.31
C LYS A 263 12.20 8.83 8.70
N GLU A 264 12.62 9.14 9.92
CA GLU A 264 13.94 8.80 10.46
C GLU A 264 14.12 7.29 10.67
N TYR A 265 13.07 6.61 11.16
CA TYR A 265 13.06 5.16 11.29
C TYR A 265 13.26 4.49 9.94
N ASN A 266 12.49 4.89 8.92
CA ASN A 266 12.58 4.30 7.59
C ASN A 266 13.96 4.57 6.96
N GLN A 267 14.47 5.81 7.04
CA GLN A 267 15.81 6.15 6.56
C GLN A 267 16.89 5.27 7.19
N LEU A 268 16.88 5.14 8.53
CA LEU A 268 17.87 4.34 9.25
C LEU A 268 17.95 2.90 8.72
N TYR A 269 16.80 2.23 8.57
CA TYR A 269 16.78 0.83 8.18
C TYR A 269 16.96 0.61 6.66
N ILE A 270 16.55 1.57 5.84
CA ILE A 270 16.94 1.62 4.42
C ILE A 270 18.47 1.67 4.31
N THR A 271 19.15 2.62 4.97
CA THR A 271 20.63 2.68 4.94
C THR A 271 21.24 1.39 5.46
N GLN A 272 20.77 0.85 6.59
CA GLN A 272 21.35 -0.37 7.17
C GLN A 272 21.32 -1.55 6.18
N VAL A 273 20.19 -1.76 5.49
CA VAL A 273 20.03 -2.84 4.51
C VAL A 273 20.86 -2.57 3.25
N LEU A 274 20.83 -1.35 2.72
CA LEU A 274 21.62 -0.97 1.54
C LEU A 274 23.13 -1.09 1.78
N GLU A 275 23.62 -0.66 2.95
CA GLU A 275 25.02 -0.83 3.34
C GLU A 275 25.40 -2.29 3.48
N LYS A 276 24.53 -3.14 4.04
CA LYS A 276 24.81 -4.58 4.15
C LYS A 276 24.91 -5.24 2.78
N ILE A 277 24.05 -4.87 1.84
CA ILE A 277 24.10 -5.33 0.44
C ILE A 277 25.42 -4.84 -0.20
N GLN A 278 25.76 -3.57 -0.05
CA GLN A 278 26.99 -2.99 -0.60
C GLN A 278 28.25 -3.69 -0.05
N HIS A 279 28.34 -3.88 1.27
CA HIS A 279 29.46 -4.59 1.90
C HIS A 279 29.57 -6.05 1.45
N THR A 280 28.43 -6.69 1.19
CA THR A 280 28.39 -8.08 0.73
C THR A 280 28.90 -8.20 -0.70
N PHE A 281 28.38 -7.40 -1.63
CA PHE A 281 28.63 -7.56 -3.07
C PHE A 281 29.68 -6.59 -3.65
N GLY A 282 30.23 -5.69 -2.84
CA GLY A 282 31.32 -4.78 -3.21
C GLY A 282 30.93 -3.87 -4.37
N THR A 283 31.66 -3.97 -5.48
CA THR A 283 31.45 -3.15 -6.69
C THR A 283 30.34 -3.68 -7.61
N THR A 284 29.63 -4.75 -7.23
CA THR A 284 28.52 -5.28 -8.02
C THR A 284 27.40 -4.23 -8.07
N PRO A 285 26.93 -3.83 -9.26
CA PRO A 285 25.89 -2.82 -9.37
C PRO A 285 24.56 -3.35 -8.82
N VAL A 286 23.88 -2.51 -8.06
CA VAL A 286 22.52 -2.74 -7.56
C VAL A 286 21.59 -1.76 -8.27
N TYR A 287 20.47 -2.26 -8.76
CA TYR A 287 19.41 -1.48 -9.38
C TYR A 287 18.17 -1.53 -8.47
N PRO A 288 18.07 -0.61 -7.49
CA PRO A 288 16.96 -0.56 -6.55
C PRO A 288 15.73 0.11 -7.16
N ILE A 289 14.54 -0.24 -6.67
CA ILE A 289 13.30 0.52 -6.83
C ILE A 289 12.61 0.66 -5.46
N LEU A 290 11.62 1.54 -5.38
CA LEU A 290 10.76 1.69 -4.19
C LEU A 290 9.68 0.59 -4.20
N GLY A 291 9.46 -0.03 -3.05
CA GLY A 291 8.23 -0.73 -2.69
C GLY A 291 7.28 0.20 -1.96
N ASN A 292 6.17 -0.31 -1.43
CA ASN A 292 5.15 0.51 -0.77
C ASN A 292 5.49 0.79 0.71
N HIS A 293 6.35 -0.01 1.34
CA HIS A 293 6.72 0.15 2.75
C HIS A 293 7.80 1.22 3.02
N GLU A 294 8.48 1.74 2.00
CA GLU A 294 9.51 2.77 2.19
C GLU A 294 8.94 4.12 2.66
N ALA A 295 7.71 4.45 2.27
CA ALA A 295 7.06 5.71 2.62
C ALA A 295 6.62 5.77 4.09
N HIS A 296 6.46 6.99 4.59
CA HIS A 296 5.88 7.29 5.88
C HIS A 296 4.87 8.44 5.73
N PRO A 297 3.57 8.20 6.01
CA PRO A 297 2.97 6.89 6.34
C PRO A 297 3.16 5.85 5.22
N THR A 298 3.09 4.56 5.56
CA THR A 298 3.20 3.44 4.62
C THR A 298 2.21 3.61 3.47
N ASP A 299 2.59 3.26 2.24
CA ASP A 299 1.82 3.34 0.99
C ASP A 299 1.59 4.75 0.44
N PHE A 300 1.95 5.81 1.16
CA PHE A 300 1.51 7.17 0.81
C PHE A 300 2.47 7.84 -0.17
N TYR A 301 2.14 7.75 -1.46
CA TYR A 301 2.86 8.38 -2.57
C TYR A 301 2.00 9.49 -3.21
N PRO A 302 1.99 10.72 -2.64
CA PRO A 302 1.27 11.89 -3.16
C PRO A 302 1.69 12.29 -4.58
N PRO A 303 0.86 13.04 -5.32
CA PRO A 303 1.29 13.69 -6.56
C PRO A 303 2.21 14.89 -6.27
N ASN A 304 3.00 15.29 -7.27
CA ASN A 304 3.94 16.43 -7.20
C ASN A 304 3.30 17.78 -6.83
N SER A 305 1.99 17.92 -6.98
CA SER A 305 1.26 19.14 -6.61
C SER A 305 1.06 19.29 -5.09
N VAL A 306 1.32 18.25 -4.30
CA VAL A 306 1.17 18.26 -2.85
C VAL A 306 2.53 18.61 -2.22
N GLU A 307 2.56 19.74 -1.50
CA GLU A 307 3.77 20.29 -0.89
C GLU A 307 3.73 20.21 0.65
N GLY A 308 4.82 20.60 1.30
CA GLY A 308 4.90 20.70 2.76
C GLY A 308 4.98 19.34 3.45
N ASP A 309 4.31 19.20 4.58
CA ASP A 309 4.42 18.01 5.45
C ASP A 309 3.94 16.71 4.78
N PHE A 310 3.02 16.83 3.82
CA PHE A 310 2.47 15.72 3.05
C PHE A 310 3.32 15.34 1.83
N SER A 311 4.36 16.11 1.48
CA SER A 311 5.24 15.80 0.35
C SER A 311 6.06 14.54 0.60
N ILE A 312 6.25 13.74 -0.45
CA ILE A 312 7.16 12.57 -0.45
C ILE A 312 8.61 12.91 -0.80
N SER A 313 8.91 14.20 -1.03
CA SER A 313 10.26 14.65 -1.40
C SER A 313 11.33 14.20 -0.43
N TRP A 314 11.03 14.10 0.87
CA TRP A 314 11.96 13.59 1.88
C TRP A 314 12.51 12.20 1.53
N LEU A 315 11.67 11.31 0.99
CA LEU A 315 12.05 9.95 0.61
C LEU A 315 12.75 9.97 -0.75
N LEU A 316 12.18 10.67 -1.74
CA LEU A 316 12.72 10.72 -3.10
C LEU A 316 14.12 11.34 -3.15
N ASP A 317 14.34 12.42 -2.41
CA ASP A 317 15.66 13.05 -2.27
C ASP A 317 16.63 12.12 -1.55
N TYR A 318 16.17 11.47 -0.48
CA TYR A 318 16.99 10.56 0.30
C TYR A 318 17.46 9.34 -0.51
N VAL A 319 16.55 8.66 -1.22
CA VAL A 319 16.92 7.50 -2.03
C VAL A 319 17.73 7.89 -3.26
N ALA A 320 17.56 9.10 -3.81
CA ALA A 320 18.44 9.60 -4.87
C ALA A 320 19.90 9.68 -4.39
N GLU A 321 20.14 10.17 -3.18
CA GLU A 321 21.47 10.18 -2.58
C GLU A 321 21.98 8.78 -2.25
N GLU A 322 21.17 7.96 -1.56
CA GLU A 322 21.54 6.60 -1.17
C GLU A 322 21.89 5.74 -2.39
N TRP A 323 21.11 5.81 -3.47
CA TRP A 323 21.30 4.99 -4.66
C TRP A 323 22.40 5.51 -5.58
N SER A 324 22.87 6.76 -5.40
CA SER A 324 23.99 7.33 -6.17
C SER A 324 25.29 6.53 -6.02
N ARG A 325 25.39 5.69 -4.98
CA ARG A 325 26.51 4.75 -4.78
C ARG A 325 26.60 3.67 -5.89
N TRP A 326 25.52 3.41 -6.61
CA TRP A 326 25.46 2.45 -7.72
C TRP A 326 25.01 3.06 -9.05
N LEU A 327 24.16 4.09 -9.01
CA LEU A 327 23.52 4.65 -10.20
C LEU A 327 24.27 5.87 -10.75
N PRO A 328 24.29 6.06 -12.08
CA PRO A 328 24.92 7.23 -12.68
C PRO A 328 24.13 8.51 -12.36
N THR A 329 24.80 9.66 -12.28
CA THR A 329 24.21 10.97 -11.97
C THR A 329 23.01 11.34 -12.87
N SER A 330 22.92 10.78 -14.07
CA SER A 330 21.79 10.99 -14.99
C SER A 330 20.45 10.46 -14.46
N THR A 331 20.43 9.55 -13.48
CA THR A 331 19.18 9.03 -12.89
C THR A 331 18.61 9.96 -11.82
N LEU A 332 19.44 10.82 -11.21
CA LEU A 332 19.05 11.58 -10.01
C LEU A 332 17.84 12.49 -10.26
N THR A 333 17.70 13.06 -11.45
CA THR A 333 16.57 13.94 -11.78
C THR A 333 15.24 13.20 -11.73
N THR A 334 15.13 12.02 -12.36
CA THR A 334 13.87 11.28 -12.39
C THR A 334 13.59 10.57 -11.06
N ILE A 335 14.63 10.16 -10.32
CA ILE A 335 14.47 9.62 -8.97
C ILE A 335 13.88 10.69 -8.04
N ARG A 336 14.44 11.91 -8.02
CA ARG A 336 13.88 13.02 -7.22
C ARG A 336 12.50 13.46 -7.72
N GLN A 337 12.23 13.33 -9.01
CA GLN A 337 10.92 13.67 -9.57
C GLN A 337 9.82 12.72 -9.12
N GLY A 338 10.05 11.41 -9.10
CA GLY A 338 8.98 10.44 -8.85
C GLY A 338 9.43 9.02 -8.51
N GLY A 339 10.70 8.80 -8.17
CA GLY A 339 11.22 7.50 -7.72
C GLY A 339 11.49 6.49 -8.85
N PHE A 340 11.46 6.91 -10.11
CA PHE A 340 11.72 6.06 -11.27
C PHE A 340 12.96 6.52 -12.04
N TYR A 341 13.57 5.62 -12.83
CA TYR A 341 14.75 5.95 -13.64
C TYR A 341 15.04 4.93 -14.73
N THR A 342 15.99 5.25 -15.61
CA THR A 342 16.55 4.31 -16.58
C THR A 342 18.07 4.35 -16.59
N VAL A 343 18.71 3.20 -16.84
CA VAL A 343 20.16 3.07 -17.02
C VAL A 343 20.45 2.23 -18.25
N LEU A 344 21.33 2.72 -19.11
CA LEU A 344 21.98 1.90 -20.14
C LEU A 344 23.10 1.09 -19.48
N VAL A 345 22.85 -0.19 -19.20
CA VAL A 345 23.79 -1.06 -18.46
C VAL A 345 25.01 -1.39 -19.33
N LYS A 346 24.77 -1.66 -20.62
CA LYS A 346 25.78 -1.89 -21.64
C LYS A 346 25.17 -1.62 -23.02
N PRO A 347 25.96 -1.45 -24.09
CA PRO A 347 25.42 -1.27 -25.43
C PRO A 347 24.39 -2.35 -25.77
N GLY A 348 23.18 -1.92 -26.16
CA GLY A 348 22.07 -2.80 -26.51
C GLY A 348 21.26 -3.36 -25.32
N PHE A 349 21.51 -2.95 -24.08
CA PHE A 349 20.74 -3.41 -22.92
C PHE A 349 20.50 -2.30 -21.87
N ARG A 350 19.22 -2.03 -21.61
CA ARG A 350 18.72 -1.00 -20.70
C ARG A 350 17.89 -1.61 -19.57
N ILE A 351 17.96 -0.98 -18.41
CA ILE A 351 17.02 -1.18 -17.31
C ILE A 351 16.12 0.05 -17.21
N ILE A 352 14.83 -0.17 -17.01
CA ILE A 352 13.85 0.83 -16.62
C ILE A 352 13.29 0.40 -15.26
N ALA A 353 13.46 1.26 -14.27
CA ALA A 353 12.99 1.10 -12.91
C ALA A 353 11.75 1.97 -12.72
N LEU A 354 10.61 1.37 -12.39
CA LEU A 354 9.36 2.07 -12.14
C LEU A 354 9.15 2.29 -10.64
N ASN A 355 8.47 3.38 -10.31
CA ASN A 355 7.78 3.53 -9.04
C ASN A 355 6.34 3.03 -9.23
N SER A 356 6.07 1.78 -8.89
CA SER A 356 4.75 1.17 -9.05
C SER A 356 3.74 1.56 -7.96
N ASN A 357 4.16 2.27 -6.92
CA ASN A 357 3.26 2.75 -5.86
C ASN A 357 2.22 3.75 -6.37
N VAL A 358 2.47 4.35 -7.53
CA VAL A 358 1.55 5.26 -8.22
C VAL A 358 0.38 4.55 -8.87
N CYS A 359 0.35 3.21 -8.85
CA CYS A 359 -0.85 2.45 -9.17
C CYS A 359 -1.42 1.69 -7.98
N PHE A 360 -0.72 1.62 -6.85
CA PHE A 360 -1.11 0.78 -5.74
C PHE A 360 -2.42 1.27 -5.11
N THR A 361 -3.43 0.41 -4.98
CA THR A 361 -4.76 0.79 -4.51
C THR A 361 -4.76 1.23 -3.05
N ASN A 362 -3.75 0.87 -2.24
CA ASN A 362 -3.58 1.40 -0.87
C ASN A 362 -2.96 2.80 -0.84
N ASN A 363 -2.35 3.27 -1.93
CA ASN A 363 -1.94 4.67 -2.03
C ASN A 363 -3.17 5.57 -2.10
N ILE A 364 -3.54 6.13 -0.96
CA ILE A 364 -4.76 6.94 -0.81
C ILE A 364 -4.77 8.17 -1.72
N TRP A 365 -3.60 8.64 -2.13
CA TRP A 365 -3.45 9.80 -3.00
C TRP A 365 -3.99 9.60 -4.41
N LEU A 366 -4.24 8.35 -4.85
CA LEU A 366 -4.95 8.09 -6.10
C LEU A 366 -6.39 8.63 -6.07
N VAL A 367 -7.00 8.72 -4.88
CA VAL A 367 -8.30 9.38 -4.74
C VAL A 367 -8.20 10.87 -5.04
N TYR A 368 -7.05 11.49 -4.77
CA TYR A 368 -6.77 12.89 -5.06
C TYR A 368 -6.45 13.11 -6.55
N ASP A 369 -5.56 12.30 -7.13
CA ASP A 369 -5.22 12.31 -8.55
C ASP A 369 -4.67 10.94 -8.99
N ASP A 370 -5.33 10.31 -9.96
CA ASP A 370 -4.94 9.01 -10.53
C ASP A 370 -4.47 9.10 -11.99
N VAL A 371 -4.37 10.30 -12.56
CA VAL A 371 -4.06 10.49 -13.99
C VAL A 371 -2.55 10.50 -14.20
N ASP A 372 -2.03 9.37 -14.68
CA ASP A 372 -0.59 9.11 -14.90
C ASP A 372 0.33 9.85 -13.91
N PRO A 373 0.30 9.50 -12.60
CA PRO A 373 1.02 10.28 -11.61
C PRO A 373 2.50 10.37 -11.98
N TYR A 374 3.06 11.58 -11.83
CA TYR A 374 4.42 11.94 -12.24
C TYR A 374 4.71 11.87 -13.75
N ASN A 375 3.68 11.66 -14.58
CA ASN A 375 3.77 11.42 -16.02
C ASN A 375 4.64 10.19 -16.33
N GLN A 376 4.59 9.17 -15.46
CA GLN A 376 5.50 8.03 -15.47
C GLN A 376 5.24 7.09 -16.66
N LEU A 377 3.98 6.81 -17.00
CA LEU A 377 3.65 5.94 -18.14
C LEU A 377 3.97 6.62 -19.46
N GLN A 378 3.73 7.93 -19.58
CA GLN A 378 4.19 8.67 -20.75
C GLN A 378 5.72 8.64 -20.86
N TRP A 379 6.43 8.88 -19.75
CA TRP A 379 7.89 8.76 -19.70
C TRP A 379 8.38 7.35 -20.07
N LEU A 380 7.70 6.30 -19.63
CA LEU A 380 8.00 4.91 -19.97
C LEU A 380 7.85 4.67 -21.48
N SER A 381 6.73 5.10 -22.07
CA SER A 381 6.47 5.02 -23.51
C SER A 381 7.58 5.71 -24.32
N ASP A 382 7.95 6.93 -23.94
CA ASP A 382 9.01 7.70 -24.61
C ASP A 382 10.38 7.04 -24.45
N THR A 383 10.68 6.48 -23.27
CA THR A 383 11.94 5.78 -22.99
C THR A 383 12.06 4.48 -23.79
N LEU A 384 10.97 3.72 -23.93
CA LEU A 384 10.93 2.51 -24.74
C LEU A 384 11.06 2.82 -26.24
N LEU A 385 10.49 3.93 -26.71
CA LEU A 385 10.69 4.38 -28.09
C LEU A 385 12.16 4.71 -28.38
N GLU A 386 12.85 5.33 -27.41
CA GLU A 386 14.29 5.60 -27.54
C GLU A 386 15.12 4.30 -27.53
N ALA A 387 14.77 3.34 -26.67
CA ALA A 387 15.37 2.01 -26.67
C ALA A 387 15.14 1.28 -28.01
N GLU A 388 13.94 1.37 -28.59
CA GLU A 388 13.59 0.81 -29.91
C GLU A 388 14.50 1.39 -31.01
N LYS A 389 14.65 2.72 -31.06
CA LYS A 389 15.53 3.40 -32.03
C LYS A 389 16.99 2.98 -31.89
N ASN A 390 17.44 2.76 -30.65
CA ASN A 390 18.81 2.37 -30.34
C ASN A 390 19.04 0.85 -30.35
N GLN A 391 18.02 0.05 -30.75
CA GLN A 391 18.08 -1.40 -30.82
C GLN A 391 18.47 -2.06 -29.47
N GLU A 392 17.94 -1.52 -28.38
CA GLU A 392 18.21 -1.97 -27.01
C GLU A 392 17.13 -2.97 -26.55
N ALA A 393 17.56 -4.04 -25.90
CA ALA A 393 16.67 -4.86 -25.08
C ALA A 393 16.45 -4.17 -23.72
N VAL A 394 15.25 -4.34 -23.15
CA VAL A 394 14.86 -3.65 -21.92
C VAL A 394 14.41 -4.66 -20.87
N HIS A 395 14.92 -4.52 -19.65
CA HIS A 395 14.29 -5.09 -18.45
C HIS A 395 13.54 -3.98 -17.72
N ILE A 396 12.29 -4.25 -17.34
CA ILE A 396 11.46 -3.35 -16.53
C ILE A 396 11.37 -3.92 -15.13
N LEU A 397 11.67 -3.10 -14.13
CA LEU A 397 11.55 -3.44 -12.71
C LEU A 397 10.31 -2.75 -12.13
N SER A 398 9.50 -3.49 -11.38
CA SER A 398 8.28 -3.05 -10.72
C SER A 398 8.16 -3.78 -9.39
N HIS A 399 7.65 -3.12 -8.35
CA HIS A 399 7.37 -3.76 -7.07
C HIS A 399 5.96 -4.35 -7.09
N ILE A 400 4.94 -3.48 -7.14
CA ILE A 400 3.55 -3.87 -7.42
C ILE A 400 3.45 -4.31 -8.89
N PRO A 401 2.98 -5.53 -9.20
CA PRO A 401 2.87 -6.01 -10.56
C PRO A 401 1.78 -5.24 -11.37
N PRO A 402 2.09 -4.69 -12.57
CA PRO A 402 1.16 -3.94 -13.45
C PRO A 402 -0.09 -4.65 -14.02
N GLY A 403 -0.54 -5.72 -13.39
CA GLY A 403 -1.76 -6.45 -13.73
C GLY A 403 -2.35 -7.19 -12.52
N ASP A 404 -1.79 -6.96 -11.34
CA ASP A 404 -2.37 -7.39 -10.09
C ASP A 404 -3.62 -6.57 -9.76
N ILE A 405 -4.53 -7.14 -8.97
CA ILE A 405 -5.76 -6.48 -8.55
C ILE A 405 -5.49 -5.27 -7.64
N GLU A 406 -4.34 -5.25 -6.98
CA GLU A 406 -3.87 -4.15 -6.14
C GLU A 406 -3.29 -2.98 -6.95
N CYS A 407 -3.10 -3.12 -8.27
CA CYS A 407 -2.73 -2.03 -9.14
C CYS A 407 -3.98 -1.47 -9.83
N SER A 408 -4.13 -0.14 -9.87
CA SER A 408 -5.24 0.57 -10.51
C SER A 408 -5.50 0.01 -11.90
N GLN A 409 -6.74 -0.42 -12.15
CA GLN A 409 -7.12 -1.06 -13.41
C GLN A 409 -6.81 -0.17 -14.61
N GLN A 410 -7.02 1.14 -14.50
CA GLN A 410 -6.74 2.07 -15.59
C GLN A 410 -5.23 2.20 -15.84
N TRP A 411 -4.43 2.30 -14.77
CA TRP A 411 -2.97 2.36 -14.90
C TRP A 411 -2.42 1.07 -15.52
N SER A 412 -2.87 -0.09 -15.02
CA SER A 412 -2.55 -1.41 -15.57
C SER A 412 -2.95 -1.56 -17.04
N HIS A 413 -4.11 -1.00 -17.43
CA HIS A 413 -4.56 -0.99 -18.82
C HIS A 413 -3.62 -0.20 -19.72
N GLU A 414 -3.23 1.01 -19.31
CA GLU A 414 -2.31 1.86 -20.08
C GLU A 414 -0.91 1.25 -20.14
N PHE A 415 -0.40 0.71 -19.03
CA PHE A 415 0.86 -0.04 -19.00
C PHE A 415 0.82 -1.20 -20.00
N ARG A 416 -0.25 -2.00 -20.01
CA ARG A 416 -0.42 -3.09 -20.97
C ARG A 416 -0.38 -2.60 -22.41
N ARG A 417 -1.03 -1.47 -22.72
CA ARG A 417 -0.99 -0.90 -24.08
C ARG A 417 0.43 -0.50 -24.49
N ILE A 418 1.28 -0.05 -23.55
CA ILE A 418 2.71 0.20 -23.81
C ILE A 418 3.42 -1.11 -24.15
N ILE A 419 3.25 -2.15 -23.34
CA ILE A 419 3.95 -3.44 -23.54
C ILE A 419 3.53 -4.14 -24.84
N GLU A 420 2.27 -3.98 -25.26
CA GLU A 420 1.76 -4.53 -26.53
C GLU A 420 2.27 -3.78 -27.79
N ARG A 421 2.72 -2.52 -27.64
CA ARG A 421 3.28 -1.69 -28.71
C ARG A 421 4.75 -2.03 -28.97
#